data_AF-A0A1C3NVG0-F1
#
_entry.id   AF-A0A1C3NVG0-F1
#
_cell.length_a   1.000
_cell.length_b   1.000
_cell.length_c   1.000
_cell.angle_alpha   90.00
_cell.angle_beta   90.00
_cell.angle_gamma   90.00
#
_symmetry.space_group_name_H-M   'P 1'
#
loop_
_entity.id
_entity.type
_entity.pdbx_description
1 polymer ?
#
loop_
_entity_poly.entity_id
_entity_poly.type
_entity_poly.pdbx_seq_one_letter_code
_entity_poly.pdbx_strand_id
1 'polypeptide(L)'
;MTADVATDVTGPALLEIFYELGRMAVLPVSDEELDAARQYAVGTLALSTATGVGLASTLSALAGAGIGIEYLHDHPVALAKVTPQEVLELSTQVLAPTRLVTVLVGDAEKIASEVGAVVETVPEVITEVATG
;
A
#
# COMPACT_ATOMS: atom_id res chain seq x y z
N MET A 1 2.28 -2.49 3.35
CA MET A 1 1.11 -1.74 3.84
C MET A 1 1.02 -1.98 5.34
N THR A 2 0.77 -0.95 6.12
CA THR A 2 0.61 -1.03 7.59
C THR A 2 -0.65 -0.27 7.96
N ALA A 3 -1.42 -0.80 8.91
CA ALA A 3 -2.57 -0.13 9.49
C ALA A 3 -2.49 -0.30 11.01
N ASP A 4 -2.56 0.81 11.73
CA ASP A 4 -2.58 0.83 13.19
C ASP A 4 -4.01 0.95 13.68
N VAL A 5 -4.46 -0.04 14.46
CA VAL A 5 -5.82 -0.10 15.00
C VAL A 5 -5.79 -0.51 16.47
N ALA A 6 -6.86 -0.19 17.20
CA ALA A 6 -7.02 -0.73 18.54
C ALA A 6 -7.19 -2.24 18.49
N THR A 7 -6.69 -2.96 19.50
CA THR A 7 -6.72 -4.43 19.54
C THR A 7 -8.13 -4.98 19.37
N ASP A 8 -9.12 -4.35 19.98
CA ASP A 8 -10.52 -4.82 19.99
C ASP A 8 -11.26 -4.62 18.65
N VAL A 9 -10.60 -4.07 17.63
CA VAL A 9 -11.17 -3.90 16.28
C VAL A 9 -10.27 -4.52 15.20
N THR A 10 -9.37 -5.42 15.58
CA THR A 10 -8.42 -6.03 14.65
C THR A 10 -9.14 -6.90 13.61
N GLY A 11 -10.16 -7.64 14.03
CA GLY A 11 -10.99 -8.47 13.16
C GLY A 11 -11.74 -7.65 12.10
N PRO A 12 -12.57 -6.66 12.49
CA PRO A 12 -13.25 -5.77 11.56
C PRO A 12 -12.29 -5.04 10.61
N ALA A 13 -11.15 -4.54 11.11
CA ALA A 13 -10.18 -3.85 10.27
C ALA A 13 -9.55 -4.80 9.24
N LEU A 14 -9.20 -6.03 9.64
CA LEU A 14 -8.65 -7.04 8.74
C LEU A 14 -9.65 -7.42 7.65
N LEU A 15 -10.92 -7.63 8.02
CA LEU A 15 -12.01 -7.91 7.08
C LEU A 15 -12.16 -6.79 6.05
N GLU A 16 -12.18 -5.54 6.48
CA GLU A 16 -12.32 -4.38 5.59
C GLU A 16 -11.12 -4.27 4.64
N ILE A 17 -9.89 -4.43 5.16
CA ILE A 17 -8.68 -4.43 4.33
C ILE A 17 -8.75 -5.53 3.27
N PHE A 18 -9.13 -6.75 3.65
CA PHE A 18 -9.27 -7.85 2.69
C PHE A 18 -10.41 -7.64 1.70
N TYR A 19 -11.50 -7.02 2.11
CA TYR A 19 -12.59 -6.63 1.22
C TYR A 19 -12.11 -5.62 0.17
N GLU A 20 -11.43 -4.55 0.59
CA GLU A 20 -10.92 -3.52 -0.32
C GLU A 20 -9.87 -4.07 -1.30
N LEU A 21 -8.90 -4.83 -0.79
CA LEU A 21 -7.87 -5.46 -1.61
C LEU A 21 -8.48 -6.49 -2.58
N GLY A 22 -9.42 -7.29 -2.10
CA GLY A 22 -10.18 -8.23 -2.91
C GLY A 22 -10.99 -7.52 -4.00
N ARG A 23 -11.67 -6.41 -3.67
CA ARG A 23 -12.40 -5.59 -4.65
C ARG A 23 -11.47 -5.10 -5.74
N MET A 24 -10.34 -4.49 -5.38
CA MET A 24 -9.37 -3.99 -6.36
C MET A 24 -8.78 -5.11 -7.23
N ALA A 25 -8.68 -6.32 -6.70
CA ALA A 25 -8.17 -7.48 -7.44
C ALA A 25 -9.18 -8.08 -8.44
N VAL A 26 -10.48 -7.76 -8.34
CA VAL A 26 -11.54 -8.39 -9.17
C VAL A 26 -12.46 -7.40 -9.88
N LEU A 27 -12.49 -6.13 -9.48
CA LEU A 27 -13.28 -5.07 -10.09
C LEU A 27 -12.38 -3.88 -10.47
N PRO A 28 -12.61 -3.24 -11.63
CA PRO A 28 -11.90 -2.03 -11.98
C PRO A 28 -12.26 -0.90 -10.99
N VAL A 29 -11.26 -0.07 -10.67
CA VAL A 29 -11.49 1.20 -9.96
C VAL A 29 -12.34 2.13 -10.81
N SER A 30 -13.06 3.06 -10.18
CA SER A 30 -13.79 4.08 -10.95
C SER A 30 -12.82 5.08 -11.60
N ASP A 31 -13.28 5.72 -12.69
CA ASP A 31 -12.52 6.79 -13.34
C ASP A 31 -12.25 7.94 -12.36
N GLU A 32 -13.19 8.26 -11.48
CA GLU A 32 -13.08 9.34 -10.51
C GLU A 32 -12.04 9.05 -9.42
N GLU A 33 -12.00 7.82 -8.88
CA GLU A 33 -10.95 7.39 -7.95
C GLU A 33 -9.58 7.40 -8.63
N LEU A 34 -9.49 6.93 -9.87
CA LEU A 34 -8.23 6.89 -10.60
C LEU A 34 -7.72 8.30 -10.92
N ASP A 35 -8.60 9.20 -11.33
CA ASP A 35 -8.25 10.60 -11.60
C ASP A 35 -7.78 11.30 -10.31
N ALA A 36 -8.46 11.07 -9.19
CA ALA A 36 -8.03 11.60 -7.89
C ALA A 36 -6.64 11.06 -7.49
N ALA A 37 -6.38 9.77 -7.69
CA ALA A 37 -5.09 9.15 -7.39
C ALA A 37 -3.96 9.72 -8.28
N ARG A 38 -4.20 9.90 -9.58
CA ARG A 38 -3.24 10.51 -10.51
C ARG A 38 -2.91 11.94 -10.09
N GLN A 39 -3.94 12.75 -9.82
CA GLN A 39 -3.76 14.15 -9.39
C GLN A 39 -2.99 14.25 -8.08
N TYR A 40 -3.31 13.39 -7.11
CA TYR A 40 -2.59 13.32 -5.84
C TYR A 40 -1.10 12.99 -6.04
N ALA A 41 -0.78 11.98 -6.85
CA ALA A 41 0.59 11.56 -7.10
C ALA A 41 1.41 12.66 -7.83
N VAL A 42 0.83 13.27 -8.88
CA VAL A 42 1.45 14.38 -9.60
C VAL A 42 1.65 15.59 -8.70
N GLY A 43 0.64 15.96 -7.91
CA GLY A 43 0.71 17.07 -6.96
C GLY A 43 1.76 16.85 -5.88
N THR A 44 1.88 15.63 -5.37
CA THR A 44 2.89 15.27 -4.36
C THR A 44 4.31 15.44 -4.91
N LEU A 45 4.57 14.98 -6.13
CA LEU A 45 5.86 15.19 -6.78
C LEU A 45 6.17 16.68 -6.98
N ALA A 46 5.20 17.45 -7.44
CA ALA A 46 5.35 18.90 -7.61
C ALA A 46 5.68 19.60 -6.28
N LEU A 47 4.97 19.27 -5.19
CA LEU A 47 5.24 19.82 -3.86
C LEU A 47 6.62 19.39 -3.33
N SER A 48 7.01 18.13 -3.55
CA SER A 48 8.31 17.60 -3.10
C SER A 48 9.50 18.33 -3.73
N THR A 49 9.32 18.92 -4.92
CA THR A 49 10.39 19.59 -5.69
C THR A 49 10.28 21.13 -5.67
N ALA A 50 9.31 21.70 -4.96
CA ALA A 50 9.03 23.13 -4.95
C ALA A 50 10.08 23.98 -4.18
N THR A 51 10.97 23.36 -3.41
CA THR A 51 12.05 24.03 -2.67
C THR A 51 13.40 23.42 -3.01
N GLY A 52 14.49 24.17 -2.82
CA GLY A 52 15.85 23.64 -3.05
C GLY A 52 16.17 22.40 -2.19
N VAL A 53 15.74 22.39 -0.92
CA VAL A 53 15.90 21.25 -0.02
C VAL A 53 15.06 20.06 -0.48
N GLY A 54 13.79 20.29 -0.83
CA GLY A 54 12.91 19.23 -1.32
C GLY A 54 13.41 18.61 -2.63
N LEU A 55 13.86 19.44 -3.58
CA LEU A 55 14.47 18.96 -4.81
C LEU A 55 15.73 18.13 -4.54
N ALA A 56 16.63 18.60 -3.67
CA ALA A 56 17.84 17.86 -3.32
C ALA A 56 17.51 16.49 -2.68
N SER A 57 16.54 16.43 -1.77
CA SER A 57 16.06 15.18 -1.17
C SER A 57 15.47 14.24 -2.21
N THR A 58 14.64 14.76 -3.12
CA THR A 58 14.03 13.97 -4.20
C THR A 58 15.09 13.39 -5.13
N LEU A 59 16.05 14.21 -5.58
CA LEU A 59 17.16 13.75 -6.42
C LEU A 59 18.04 12.72 -5.71
N SER A 60 18.27 12.89 -4.41
CA SER A 60 19.04 11.92 -3.61
C SER A 60 18.32 10.58 -3.52
N ALA A 61 16.99 10.58 -3.35
CA ALA A 61 16.18 9.37 -3.34
C ALA A 61 16.17 8.68 -4.72
N LEU A 62 16.01 9.44 -5.81
CA LEU A 62 16.07 8.90 -7.17
C LEU A 62 17.45 8.28 -7.46
N ALA A 63 18.53 8.98 -7.15
CA ALA A 63 19.89 8.47 -7.31
C ALA A 63 20.13 7.21 -6.46
N GLY A 64 19.66 7.18 -5.21
CA GLY A 64 19.73 6.01 -4.34
C GLY A 64 18.96 4.79 -4.87
N ALA A 65 17.87 5.03 -5.60
CA ALA A 65 17.09 3.99 -6.27
C ALA A 65 17.61 3.64 -7.69
N GLY A 66 18.67 4.31 -8.17
CA GLY A 66 19.18 4.13 -9.53
C GLY A 66 18.27 4.69 -10.63
N ILE A 67 17.38 5.63 -10.30
CA ILE A 67 16.43 6.25 -11.21
C ILE A 67 16.98 7.59 -11.71
N GLY A 68 16.90 7.83 -13.02
CA GLY A 68 17.34 9.07 -13.66
C GLY A 68 16.46 10.28 -13.33
N ILE A 69 17.01 11.49 -13.54
CA ILE A 69 16.31 12.75 -13.27
C ILE A 69 15.10 12.96 -14.20
N GLU A 70 15.09 12.28 -15.35
CA GLU A 70 13.99 12.26 -16.32
C GLU A 70 12.69 11.84 -15.67
N TYR A 71 12.73 11.07 -14.57
CA TYR A 71 11.57 10.72 -13.74
C TYR A 71 10.72 11.94 -13.38
N LEU A 72 11.33 13.09 -13.10
CA LEU A 72 10.61 14.30 -12.72
C LEU A 72 9.67 14.81 -13.84
N HIS A 73 9.97 14.48 -15.09
CA HIS A 73 9.16 14.81 -16.25
C HIS A 73 8.32 13.61 -16.74
N ASP A 74 8.95 12.46 -16.91
CA ASP A 74 8.35 11.29 -17.57
C ASP A 74 7.32 10.59 -16.69
N HIS A 75 7.49 10.60 -15.36
CA HIS A 75 6.59 9.91 -14.44
C HIS A 75 5.18 10.52 -14.42
N PRO A 76 4.99 11.85 -14.29
CA PRO A 76 3.66 12.47 -14.46
C PRO A 76 2.99 12.14 -15.80
N VAL A 77 3.75 12.14 -16.90
CA VAL A 77 3.24 11.81 -18.23
C VAL A 77 2.81 10.35 -18.32
N ALA A 78 3.55 9.44 -17.70
CA ALA A 78 3.18 8.03 -17.62
C ALA A 78 1.93 7.82 -16.76
N LEU A 79 1.86 8.44 -15.57
CA LEU A 79 0.69 8.35 -14.67
C LEU A 79 -0.59 8.82 -15.35
N ALA A 80 -0.51 9.90 -16.15
CA ALA A 80 -1.67 10.42 -16.87
C ALA A 80 -2.29 9.43 -17.87
N LYS A 81 -1.53 8.42 -18.31
CA LYS A 81 -1.96 7.41 -19.30
C LYS A 81 -2.50 6.13 -18.68
N VAL A 82 -2.27 5.91 -17.38
CA VAL A 82 -2.72 4.71 -16.66
C VAL A 82 -4.23 4.56 -16.81
N THR A 83 -4.72 3.36 -17.06
CA THR A 83 -6.15 3.08 -17.24
C THR A 83 -6.71 2.26 -16.07
N PRO A 84 -8.03 2.27 -15.81
CA PRO A 84 -8.64 1.39 -14.81
C PRO A 84 -8.34 -0.09 -15.06
N GLN A 85 -8.23 -0.48 -16.33
CA GLN A 85 -7.93 -1.84 -16.74
C GLN A 85 -6.49 -2.25 -16.38
N GLU A 86 -5.49 -1.39 -16.63
CA GLU A 86 -4.11 -1.65 -16.21
C GLU A 86 -3.98 -1.76 -14.68
N VAL A 87 -4.75 -0.94 -13.95
CA VAL A 87 -4.83 -1.04 -12.48
C VAL A 87 -5.40 -2.37 -12.05
N LEU A 88 -6.50 -2.83 -12.66
CA LEU A 88 -7.10 -4.14 -12.36
C LEU A 88 -6.12 -5.28 -12.67
N GLU A 89 -5.49 -5.27 -13.84
CA GLU A 89 -4.55 -6.31 -14.28
C GLU A 89 -3.37 -6.48 -13.32
N LEU A 90 -2.83 -5.36 -12.82
CA LEU A 90 -1.78 -5.40 -11.80
C LEU A 90 -2.33 -5.84 -10.44
N SER A 91 -3.49 -5.30 -10.04
CA SER A 91 -4.11 -5.58 -8.74
C SER A 91 -4.48 -7.06 -8.58
N THR A 92 -4.98 -7.72 -9.63
CA THR A 92 -5.22 -9.17 -9.63
C THR A 92 -3.94 -9.97 -9.31
N GLN A 93 -2.78 -9.47 -9.71
CA GLN A 93 -1.50 -10.16 -9.51
C GLN A 93 -0.91 -9.92 -8.12
N VAL A 94 -1.10 -8.74 -7.54
CA VAL A 94 -0.37 -8.31 -6.35
C VAL A 94 -1.24 -8.01 -5.13
N LEU A 95 -2.55 -7.81 -5.28
CA LEU A 95 -3.46 -7.44 -4.19
C LEU A 95 -4.47 -8.52 -3.80
N ALA A 96 -4.55 -9.64 -4.51
CA ALA A 96 -5.45 -10.73 -4.12
C ALA A 96 -5.12 -11.21 -2.69
N PRO A 97 -6.05 -11.14 -1.71
CA PRO A 97 -5.76 -11.44 -0.30
C PRO A 97 -5.18 -12.83 -0.07
N THR A 98 -5.57 -13.80 -0.89
CA THR A 98 -5.07 -15.19 -0.85
C THR A 98 -3.60 -15.35 -1.22
N ARG A 99 -2.96 -14.28 -1.74
CA ARG A 99 -1.55 -14.25 -2.14
C ARG A 99 -0.69 -13.39 -1.20
N LEU A 100 -1.29 -12.85 -0.14
CA LEU A 100 -0.63 -11.95 0.79
C LEU A 100 -0.18 -12.69 2.05
N VAL A 101 0.93 -12.21 2.61
CA VAL A 101 1.35 -12.56 3.97
C VAL A 101 0.84 -11.46 4.89
N THR A 102 0.00 -11.83 5.85
CA THR A 102 -0.54 -10.89 6.85
C THR A 102 0.16 -11.10 8.18
N VAL A 103 0.74 -10.02 8.72
CA VAL A 103 1.36 -10.00 10.04
C VAL A 103 0.52 -9.11 10.94
N LEU A 104 0.08 -9.67 12.07
CA LEU A 104 -0.68 -8.95 13.10
C LEU A 104 0.21 -8.79 14.34
N VAL A 105 0.31 -7.56 14.86
CA VAL A 105 1.17 -7.24 16.01
C VAL A 105 0.30 -6.68 17.13
N GLY A 106 0.32 -7.33 18.30
CA GLY A 106 -0.44 -6.90 19.46
C GLY A 106 -0.61 -8.03 20.49
N ASP A 107 -1.67 -7.96 21.29
CA ASP A 107 -2.07 -9.03 22.22
C ASP A 107 -2.53 -10.26 21.42
N ALA A 108 -1.63 -11.24 21.28
CA ALA A 108 -1.81 -12.39 20.40
C ALA A 108 -3.04 -13.23 20.77
N GLU A 109 -3.36 -13.38 22.06
CA GLU A 109 -4.51 -14.17 22.51
C GLU A 109 -5.82 -13.49 22.10
N LYS A 110 -5.94 -12.18 22.32
CA LYS A 110 -7.13 -11.42 21.93
C LYS A 110 -7.30 -11.38 20.42
N ILE A 111 -6.23 -11.09 19.69
CA ILE A 111 -6.26 -11.02 18.24
C ILE A 111 -6.63 -12.39 17.66
N ALA A 112 -5.97 -13.48 18.09
CA ALA A 112 -6.26 -14.83 17.59
C ALA A 112 -7.73 -15.23 17.84
N SER A 113 -8.27 -14.90 19.03
CA SER A 113 -9.67 -15.14 19.35
C SER A 113 -10.64 -14.38 18.43
N GLU A 114 -10.29 -13.17 18.01
CA GLU A 114 -11.15 -12.31 17.18
C GLU A 114 -11.07 -12.70 15.70
N VAL A 115 -9.85 -12.89 15.17
CA VAL A 115 -9.62 -13.11 13.73
C VAL A 115 -9.76 -14.56 13.30
N GLY A 116 -9.72 -15.52 14.23
CA GLY A 116 -9.84 -16.95 13.95
C GLY A 116 -11.16 -17.36 13.29
N ALA A 117 -12.18 -16.50 13.33
CA ALA A 117 -13.44 -16.68 12.60
C ALA A 117 -13.34 -16.33 11.10
N VAL A 118 -12.30 -15.59 10.70
CA VAL A 118 -12.14 -15.01 9.35
C VAL A 118 -11.00 -15.68 8.58
N VAL A 119 -9.91 -15.98 9.27
CA VAL A 119 -8.72 -16.61 8.68
C VAL A 119 -8.13 -17.65 9.60
N GLU A 120 -7.52 -18.67 9.00
CA GLU A 120 -6.64 -19.57 9.74
C GLU A 120 -5.43 -18.78 10.22
N THR A 121 -5.15 -18.88 11.52
CA THR A 121 -3.97 -18.26 12.12
C THR A 121 -2.97 -19.35 12.45
N VAL A 122 -1.70 -19.10 12.09
CA VAL A 122 -0.58 -19.86 12.63
C VAL A 122 0.01 -18.98 13.73
N PRO A 123 -0.27 -19.26 15.01
CA PRO A 123 0.28 -18.46 16.09
C PRO A 123 1.79 -18.71 16.16
N GLU A 124 2.57 -17.78 15.62
CA GLU A 124 4.00 -17.71 15.87
C GLU A 124 4.25 -16.52 16.80
N VAL A 125 4.49 -16.81 18.07
CA VAL A 125 4.96 -15.79 19.02
C VAL A 125 6.44 -15.58 18.71
N ILE A 126 6.76 -14.55 17.92
CA ILE A 126 8.15 -14.09 17.80
C ILE A 126 8.51 -13.40 19.12
N THR A 127 9.04 -14.16 20.08
CA THR A 127 9.43 -13.67 21.42
C THR A 127 10.74 -12.89 21.43
N GLU A 128 11.36 -12.60 20.29
CA GLU A 128 12.65 -11.92 20.28
C GLU A 128 12.77 -10.96 19.09
N VAL A 129 12.67 -9.67 19.36
CA VAL A 129 13.33 -8.66 18.53
C VAL A 129 14.80 -8.84 18.83
N ALA A 130 15.54 -9.51 17.95
CA ALA A 130 16.98 -9.52 17.99
C ALA A 130 17.45 -8.05 17.94
N THR A 131 17.84 -7.50 19.08
CA THR A 131 18.56 -6.23 19.16
C THR A 131 19.87 -6.39 18.40
N GLY A 132 19.89 -5.85 17.18
CA GLY A 132 21.10 -5.52 16.43
C GLY A 132 21.38 -4.03 16.53
#